data_AF-A0A367LX72-F1
#
_entry.id   AF-A0A367LX72-F1
#
_cell.length_a   1.000
_cell.length_b   1.000
_cell.length_c   1.000
_cell.angle_alpha   90.00
_cell.angle_beta   90.00
_cell.angle_gamma   90.00
#
_symmetry.space_group_name_H-M   'P 1'
#
loop_
_entity.id
_entity.type
_entity.pdbx_description
1 polymer ?
#
loop_
_entity_poly.entity_id
_entity_poly.type
_entity_poly.pdbx_seq_one_letter_code
_entity_poly.pdbx_strand_id
1 'polypeptide(L)'
;MCIRDSAYIGDLAVRAAKAVGYENAGTVEFLLADGEVYFMEMNTRVQVEHTITEEITGIDVVREQIRIASGLELSVKQDDIVHRGYALQFRINAEDPKNNFLPSFGKITRYYAPGGPGVRTDTAISVS
;
A
#
# COMPACT_ATOMS: atom_id res chain seq x y z
N MET A 1 -16.34 5.71 8.95
CA MET A 1 -16.46 5.22 7.57
C MET A 1 -17.27 3.94 7.59
N CYS A 2 -18.43 3.92 6.95
CA CYS A 2 -19.27 2.72 6.86
C CYS A 2 -18.70 1.80 5.77
N ILE A 3 -18.91 0.48 5.87
CA ILE A 3 -18.53 -0.49 4.82
C ILE A 3 -19.12 -0.11 3.46
N ARG A 4 -20.30 0.54 3.45
CA ARG A 4 -20.96 1.04 2.24
C ARG A 4 -20.14 2.12 1.52
N ASP A 5 -19.49 3.01 2.25
CA ASP A 5 -18.67 4.09 1.69
C ASP A 5 -17.42 3.49 1.00
N SER A 6 -16.84 2.44 1.60
CA SER A 6 -15.67 1.75 1.04
C SER A 6 -15.97 1.05 -0.30
N ALA A 7 -17.10 0.35 -0.40
CA ALA A 7 -17.49 -0.31 -1.65
C ALA A 7 -17.78 0.69 -2.77
N TYR A 8 -18.43 1.81 -2.44
CA TYR A 8 -18.69 2.91 -3.38
C TYR A 8 -17.40 3.54 -3.91
N ILE A 9 -16.43 3.83 -3.03
CA ILE A 9 -15.12 4.37 -3.41
C ILE A 9 -14.36 3.39 -4.30
N GLY A 10 -14.38 2.08 -3.97
CA GLY A 10 -13.75 1.05 -4.79
C GLY A 10 -14.31 0.97 -6.21
N ASP A 11 -15.63 1.05 -6.37
CA ASP A 11 -16.27 1.08 -7.69
C ASP A 11 -15.89 2.33 -8.50
N LEU A 12 -15.81 3.50 -7.86
CA LEU A 12 -15.31 4.73 -8.50
C LEU A 12 -13.87 4.56 -9.00
N ALA A 13 -12.99 3.97 -8.19
CA ALA A 13 -11.61 3.69 -8.57
C ALA A 13 -11.52 2.76 -9.79
N VAL A 14 -12.31 1.68 -9.80
CA VAL A 14 -12.37 0.73 -10.93
C VAL A 14 -12.89 1.42 -12.20
N ARG A 15 -13.92 2.27 -12.08
CA ARG A 15 -14.44 3.04 -13.21
C ARG A 15 -13.39 3.99 -13.80
N ALA A 16 -12.66 4.71 -12.95
CA ALA A 16 -11.57 5.59 -13.38
C ALA A 16 -10.47 4.82 -14.12
N ALA A 17 -10.01 3.69 -13.55
CA ALA A 17 -8.99 2.85 -14.17
C ALA A 17 -9.43 2.30 -15.55
N LYS A 18 -10.67 1.83 -15.66
CA LYS A 18 -11.24 1.34 -16.93
C LYS A 18 -11.34 2.44 -17.99
N ALA A 19 -11.72 3.66 -17.60
CA ALA A 19 -11.91 4.78 -18.52
C ALA A 19 -10.61 5.18 -19.24
N VAL A 20 -9.46 4.99 -18.60
CA VAL A 20 -8.14 5.31 -19.16
C VAL A 20 -7.39 4.08 -19.69
N GLY A 21 -8.01 2.89 -19.65
CA GLY A 21 -7.35 1.64 -20.02
C GLY A 21 -6.11 1.36 -19.16
N TYR A 22 -6.18 1.66 -17.86
CA TYR A 22 -5.03 1.54 -16.96
C TYR A 22 -4.53 0.10 -16.86
N GLU A 23 -3.22 -0.06 -16.88
CA GLU A 23 -2.54 -1.34 -16.78
C GLU A 23 -1.52 -1.31 -15.64
N ASN A 24 -1.28 -2.48 -15.04
CA ASN A 24 -0.39 -2.66 -13.88
C ASN A 24 -0.98 -2.10 -12.57
N ALA A 25 -0.18 -2.05 -11.49
CA ALA A 25 -0.64 -1.59 -10.19
C ALA A 25 -0.54 -0.06 -10.05
N GLY A 26 -1.60 0.54 -9.52
CA GLY A 26 -1.70 1.96 -9.21
C GLY A 26 -2.73 2.21 -8.11
N THR A 27 -2.75 3.42 -7.59
CA THR A 27 -3.67 3.83 -6.52
C THR A 27 -4.47 5.05 -6.95
N VAL A 28 -5.78 5.03 -6.68
CA VAL A 28 -6.66 6.16 -6.89
C VAL A 28 -6.98 6.77 -5.52
N GLU A 29 -6.68 8.05 -5.36
CA GLU A 29 -6.83 8.75 -4.09
C GLU A 29 -8.06 9.63 -4.09
N PHE A 30 -8.77 9.59 -2.96
CA PHE A 30 -9.98 10.36 -2.74
C PHE A 30 -9.92 11.10 -1.41
N LEU A 31 -10.54 12.27 -1.36
CA LEU A 31 -10.85 12.98 -0.13
C LEU A 31 -12.29 12.68 0.29
N LEU A 32 -12.49 12.38 1.57
CA LEU A 32 -13.81 12.24 2.18
C LEU A 32 -14.07 13.43 3.09
N ALA A 33 -15.02 14.28 2.74
CA ALA A 33 -15.42 15.45 3.53
C ALA A 33 -16.95 15.54 3.57
N ASP A 34 -17.51 15.71 4.77
CA ASP A 34 -18.96 15.84 4.99
C ASP A 34 -19.82 14.71 4.38
N GLY A 35 -19.25 13.50 4.26
CA GLY A 35 -19.91 12.34 3.66
C GLY A 35 -19.80 12.25 2.13
N GLU A 36 -19.17 13.23 1.49
CA GLU A 36 -18.96 13.29 0.05
C GLU A 36 -17.53 12.89 -0.33
N VAL A 37 -17.40 12.21 -1.47
CA VAL A 37 -16.14 11.68 -1.99
C VAL A 37 -15.67 12.51 -3.17
N TYR A 38 -14.43 13.00 -3.11
CA TYR A 38 -13.81 13.80 -4.14
C TYR A 38 -12.56 13.11 -4.68
N PHE A 39 -12.46 12.93 -5.99
CA PHE A 39 -11.21 12.47 -6.61
C PHE A 39 -10.10 13.51 -6.38
N MET A 40 -8.92 13.05 -5.99
CA MET A 40 -7.75 13.88 -5.79
C MET A 40 -6.70 13.61 -6.87
N GLU A 41 -6.19 12.38 -6.93
CA GLU A 41 -5.18 11.99 -7.89
C GLU A 41 -5.16 10.48 -8.16
N MET A 42 -4.36 10.08 -9.15
CA MET A 42 -4.03 8.69 -9.41
C MET A 42 -2.52 8.51 -9.45
N ASN A 43 -1.99 7.72 -8.53
CA ASN A 43 -0.59 7.30 -8.50
C ASN A 43 -0.41 6.08 -9.41
N THR A 44 0.22 6.27 -10.57
CA THR A 44 0.38 5.23 -11.61
C THR A 44 1.53 4.25 -11.35
N ARG A 45 1.82 3.99 -10.08
CA ARG A 45 2.89 3.12 -9.60
C ARG A 45 2.49 2.48 -8.27
N VAL A 46 3.22 1.45 -7.89
CA VAL A 46 3.14 0.89 -6.54
C VAL A 46 3.47 1.97 -5.50
N GLN A 47 2.72 1.97 -4.40
CA GLN A 47 2.91 2.87 -3.27
C GLN A 47 3.66 2.16 -2.14
N VAL A 48 4.31 2.92 -1.27
CA VAL A 48 5.13 2.36 -0.17
C VAL A 48 4.25 1.57 0.80
N GLU A 49 3.01 2.02 0.98
CA GLU A 49 1.96 1.45 1.81
C GLU A 49 1.30 0.20 1.22
N HIS A 50 1.66 -0.28 0.02
CA HIS A 50 1.06 -1.50 -0.56
C HIS A 50 1.07 -2.70 0.40
N THR A 51 2.09 -2.80 1.26
CA THR A 51 2.24 -3.88 2.25
C THR A 51 1.00 -4.10 3.11
N ILE A 52 0.26 -3.05 3.52
CA ILE A 52 -0.94 -3.26 4.35
C ILE A 52 -2.08 -3.89 3.55
N THR A 53 -2.18 -3.58 2.26
CA THR A 53 -3.12 -4.23 1.35
C THR A 53 -2.77 -5.70 1.19
N GLU A 54 -1.48 -6.02 1.04
CA GLU A 54 -1.02 -7.41 0.96
C GLU A 54 -1.33 -8.19 2.23
N GLU A 55 -1.09 -7.61 3.41
CA GLU A 55 -1.35 -8.27 4.69
C GLU A 55 -2.83 -8.60 4.89
N ILE A 56 -3.75 -7.69 4.52
CA ILE A 56 -5.19 -7.93 4.72
C ILE A 56 -5.84 -8.74 3.59
N THR A 57 -5.28 -8.76 2.38
CA THR A 57 -5.86 -9.50 1.24
C THR A 57 -5.17 -10.83 0.95
N GLY A 58 -3.92 -10.98 1.37
CA GLY A 58 -3.04 -12.09 0.99
C GLY A 58 -2.55 -12.03 -0.45
N ILE A 59 -2.79 -10.92 -1.18
CA ILE A 59 -2.36 -10.75 -2.57
C ILE A 59 -1.00 -10.05 -2.58
N ASP A 60 -0.02 -10.68 -3.24
CA ASP A 60 1.32 -10.14 -3.48
C ASP A 60 1.25 -9.18 -4.69
N VAL A 61 1.21 -7.88 -4.42
CA VAL A 61 1.01 -6.83 -5.44
C VAL A 61 2.19 -6.80 -6.39
N VAL A 62 3.42 -6.89 -5.88
CA VAL A 62 4.64 -6.85 -6.70
C VAL A 62 4.70 -8.03 -7.65
N ARG A 63 4.30 -9.23 -7.20
CA ARG A 63 4.17 -10.40 -8.07
C ARG A 63 3.14 -10.21 -9.16
N GLU A 64 1.96 -9.67 -8.85
CA GLU A 64 0.95 -9.37 -9.86
C GLU A 64 1.46 -8.33 -10.87
N GLN A 65 2.20 -7.31 -10.44
CA GLN A 65 2.82 -6.35 -11.36
C GLN A 65 3.75 -7.03 -12.38
N ILE A 66 4.59 -7.97 -11.93
CA ILE A 66 5.50 -8.71 -12.80
C ILE A 66 4.72 -9.62 -13.76
N ARG A 67 3.66 -10.27 -13.27
CA ARG A 67 2.78 -11.12 -14.10
C ARG A 67 2.10 -10.30 -15.21
N ILE A 68 1.49 -9.18 -14.86
CA ILE A 68 0.83 -8.27 -15.81
C ILE A 68 1.86 -7.77 -16.84
N ALA A 69 3.04 -7.32 -16.40
CA ALA A 69 4.11 -6.89 -17.30
C ALA A 69 4.62 -8.00 -18.24
N SER A 70 4.38 -9.27 -17.88
CA SER A 70 4.67 -10.44 -18.72
C SER A 70 3.51 -10.82 -19.66
N GLY A 71 2.46 -9.99 -19.74
CA GLY A 71 1.26 -10.24 -20.55
C GLY A 71 0.32 -11.30 -19.98
N LEU A 72 0.47 -11.65 -18.70
CA LEU A 72 -0.42 -12.60 -18.03
C LEU A 72 -1.64 -11.88 -17.44
N GLU A 73 -2.75 -12.58 -17.40
CA GLU A 73 -3.95 -12.11 -16.69
C GLU A 73 -3.72 -12.09 -15.16
N LEU A 74 -4.54 -11.28 -14.48
CA LEU A 74 -4.62 -11.25 -13.02
C LEU A 74 -4.83 -12.66 -12.47
N SER A 75 -4.11 -13.02 -11.42
CA SER A 75 -4.24 -14.35 -10.81
C SER A 75 -5.53 -14.54 -10.00
N VAL A 76 -6.26 -13.46 -9.74
CA VAL A 76 -7.45 -13.40 -8.89
C VAL A 76 -8.59 -12.64 -9.57
N LYS A 77 -9.83 -12.97 -9.23
CA LYS A 77 -11.02 -12.23 -9.59
C LYS A 77 -11.49 -11.37 -8.43
N GLN A 78 -12.36 -10.40 -8.70
CA GLN A 78 -12.94 -9.52 -7.66
C GLN A 78 -13.60 -10.31 -6.51
N ASP A 79 -14.29 -11.40 -6.83
CA ASP A 79 -14.99 -12.25 -5.85
C ASP A 79 -14.03 -13.09 -4.99
N ASP A 80 -12.77 -13.24 -5.41
CA ASP A 80 -11.74 -13.95 -4.64
C ASP A 80 -11.11 -13.06 -3.56
N ILE A 81 -11.31 -11.73 -3.63
CA ILE A 81 -10.68 -10.76 -2.72
C ILE A 81 -11.45 -10.71 -1.40
N VAL A 82 -10.80 -11.17 -0.32
CA VAL A 82 -11.35 -11.15 1.04
C VAL A 82 -10.43 -10.38 1.97
N HIS A 83 -10.96 -9.37 2.66
CA HIS A 83 -10.24 -8.63 3.70
C HIS A 83 -10.21 -9.43 5.02
N ARG A 84 -9.02 -9.67 5.56
CA ARG A 84 -8.79 -10.43 6.79
C ARG A 84 -8.12 -9.55 7.83
N GLY A 85 -8.87 -9.18 8.87
CA GLY A 85 -8.35 -8.41 9.99
C GLY A 85 -7.95 -6.99 9.60
N TYR A 86 -6.89 -6.49 10.24
CA TYR A 86 -6.36 -5.15 10.06
C TYR A 86 -4.84 -5.20 10.02
N ALA A 87 -4.24 -4.30 9.25
CA ALA A 87 -2.80 -4.11 9.18
C ALA A 87 -2.47 -2.63 9.39
N LEU A 88 -1.32 -2.36 10.03
CA LEU A 88 -0.79 -1.03 10.22
C LEU A 88 0.66 -1.01 9.73
N GLN A 89 1.02 0.03 8.97
CA GLN A 89 2.40 0.26 8.55
C GLN A 89 2.99 1.44 9.34
N PHE A 90 4.22 1.26 9.79
CA PHE A 90 5.04 2.34 10.33
C PHE A 90 6.32 2.43 9.50
N ARG A 91 6.70 3.66 9.12
CA ARG A 91 8.00 3.92 8.52
C ARG A 91 8.96 4.38 9.61
N ILE A 92 10.03 3.63 9.80
CA ILE A 92 11.10 4.01 10.73
C ILE A 92 12.15 4.77 9.93
N ASN A 93 12.14 6.09 10.07
CA ASN A 93 13.06 6.99 9.38
C ASN A 93 14.24 7.38 10.28
N ALA A 94 15.40 7.64 9.67
CA ALA A 94 16.53 8.27 10.35
C ALA A 94 16.31 9.78 10.47
N GLU A 95 15.31 10.18 11.25
CA GLU A 95 14.93 11.57 11.52
C GLU A 95 14.97 11.81 13.04
N ASP A 96 15.43 12.99 13.49
CA ASP A 96 15.47 13.34 14.91
C ASP A 96 14.24 14.17 15.33
N PRO A 97 13.26 13.60 16.07
CA PRO A 97 12.07 14.34 16.49
C PRO A 97 12.36 15.51 17.43
N LYS A 98 13.48 15.47 18.17
CA LYS A 98 13.89 16.54 19.08
C LYS A 98 14.55 17.71 18.35
N ASN A 99 14.99 17.49 17.11
CA ASN A 99 15.62 18.47 16.26
C ASN A 99 14.81 18.72 14.98
N ASN A 100 13.50 18.96 15.15
CA ASN A 100 12.57 19.30 14.08
C ASN A 100 12.54 18.30 12.90
N PHE A 101 12.65 17.00 13.22
CA PHE A 101 12.68 15.90 12.23
C PHE A 101 13.80 16.03 11.19
N LEU A 102 14.91 16.69 11.53
CA LEU A 102 16.05 16.75 10.64
C LEU A 102 16.58 15.34 10.36
N PRO A 103 16.99 15.05 9.11
CA PRO A 103 17.66 13.81 8.78
C PRO A 103 18.91 13.60 9.64
N SER A 104 19.01 12.44 10.26
CA SER A 104 20.13 12.02 11.10
C SER A 104 21.06 11.12 10.29
N PHE A 105 22.28 11.59 10.07
CA PHE A 105 23.32 10.85 9.35
C PHE A 105 24.27 10.14 10.32
N GLY A 106 24.81 9.00 9.92
CA GLY A 106 25.83 8.30 10.69
C GLY A 106 25.90 6.81 10.38
N LYS A 107 26.86 6.12 11.01
CA LYS A 107 26.96 4.67 10.94
C LYS A 107 25.92 4.03 11.86
N ILE A 108 25.12 3.11 11.32
CA ILE A 108 24.25 2.26 12.13
C ILE A 108 25.13 1.27 12.90
N THR A 109 25.17 1.39 14.22
CA THR A 109 26.02 0.55 15.08
C THR A 109 25.29 -0.68 15.59
N ARG A 110 23.96 -0.63 15.68
CA ARG A 110 23.08 -1.73 16.10
C ARG A 110 21.74 -1.62 15.37
N TYR A 111 21.20 -2.76 14.98
CA TYR A 111 19.87 -2.89 14.41
C TYR A 111 19.28 -4.23 14.86
N TYR A 112 18.12 -4.18 15.51
CA TYR A 112 17.38 -5.36 15.92
C TYR A 112 16.03 -5.32 15.20
N ALA A 113 15.89 -6.14 14.16
CA ALA A 113 14.62 -6.23 13.46
C ALA A 113 13.54 -6.83 14.39
N PRO A 114 12.34 -6.25 14.45
CA PRO A 114 11.23 -6.85 15.17
C PRO A 114 10.80 -8.15 14.47
N GLY A 115 10.19 -9.05 15.21
CA GLY A 115 9.71 -10.33 14.67
C GLY A 115 8.61 -10.94 15.53
N GLY A 116 8.09 -12.07 15.07
CA GLY A 116 6.98 -12.78 15.71
C GLY A 116 5.75 -12.87 14.79
N PRO A 117 4.70 -13.62 15.20
CA PRO A 117 3.48 -13.75 14.40
C PRO A 117 2.82 -12.39 14.14
N GLY A 118 2.45 -12.14 12.88
CA GLY A 118 1.82 -10.88 12.46
C GLY A 118 2.78 -9.69 12.37
N VAL A 119 4.09 -9.91 12.48
CA VAL A 119 5.10 -8.86 12.28
C VAL A 119 5.78 -9.07 10.93
N ARG A 120 5.61 -8.09 10.04
CA ARG A 120 6.34 -7.97 8.77
C ARG A 120 7.35 -6.83 8.86
N THR A 121 8.51 -7.00 8.25
CA THR A 121 9.55 -5.97 8.17
C THR A 121 10.20 -5.99 6.79
N ASP A 122 9.98 -4.92 6.05
CA ASP A 122 10.62 -4.65 4.76
C ASP A 122 11.75 -3.65 5.04
N THR A 123 13.01 -4.09 4.93
CA THR A 123 14.19 -3.28 5.30
C THR A 123 15.24 -3.27 4.18
N ALA A 124 15.93 -2.15 4.04
CA ALA A 124 17.09 -1.97 3.15
C ALA A 124 18.41 -1.84 3.93
N ILE A 125 18.38 -2.05 5.26
CA ILE A 125 19.54 -1.92 6.14
C ILE A 125 19.83 -3.23 6.87
N SER A 126 21.11 -3.48 7.10
CA SER A 126 21.60 -4.51 8.01
C SER A 126 22.87 -3.99 8.69
N VAL A 127 23.18 -4.56 9.86
CA VAL A 127 24.44 -4.28 10.57
C VAL A 127 25.27 -5.54 10.52
N SER A 128 26.48 -5.43 9.95
CA SER A 128 27.50 -6.47 9.94
C SER A 128 28.40 -6.40 11.17
#